data_AF-A0A2N4UCM7-F1
#
_entry.id   AF-A0A2N4UCM7-F1
#
_cell.length_a   1.000
_cell.length_b   1.000
_cell.length_c   1.000
_cell.angle_alpha   90.00
_cell.angle_beta   90.00
_cell.angle_gamma   90.00
#
_symmetry.space_group_name_H-M   'P 1'
#
loop_
_entity.id
_entity.type
_entity.pdbx_description
1 polymer ?
#
loop_
_entity_poly.entity_id
_entity_poly.type
_entity_poly.pdbx_seq_one_letter_code
_entity_poly.pdbx_strand_id
1 'polypeptide(L)'
;MHGASHPCLAKIRPSREHLAAGWGLQQLDWSQPVGSPVSVSLLQGNVPQDKKWRADETENILRNYVQLARSSKTQLIVLPETAAPMFFNEIPAWFGEELATIALENGGDIIFGVPEQIPGEASGTLQFNSAVSIGNVPSQRYRKQHLVPFGEFIPFVTLFSWIPEVLQIPMANFSAGASGQPVMQIAGQRIAVNICFENVFGEEIIRPAADATLLLNLSNLAWFGRSLAPAQFVEISQMRAMENGRYMLLATNTGPTAIIDAKGRLVKQIAGFERGALTGTAQGYKGRTPYNFAGNWPILVLLFPDGLGGYSHNAALFRIDERGKLIKAYDVDRADLALADYLYNKSEP
;
A
#
# COMPACT_ATOMS: atom_id res chain seq x y z
N MET A 1 4.16 -28.84 39.82
CA MET A 1 3.56 -27.60 39.28
C MET A 1 4.35 -27.25 38.03
N HIS A 2 3.64 -27.14 36.90
CA HIS A 2 4.21 -27.16 35.56
C HIS A 2 5.21 -26.05 35.30
N GLY A 3 6.34 -26.44 34.71
CA GLY A 3 7.20 -25.55 33.95
C GLY A 3 6.54 -25.20 32.61
N ALA A 4 6.83 -23.99 32.14
CA ALA A 4 6.78 -23.63 30.74
C ALA A 4 8.10 -22.93 30.42
N SER A 5 9.12 -23.73 30.08
CA SER A 5 10.27 -23.20 29.35
C SER A 5 9.78 -22.83 27.97
N HIS A 6 9.61 -21.53 27.73
CA HIS A 6 9.27 -20.99 26.42
C HIS A 6 10.25 -21.52 25.36
N PRO A 7 9.77 -21.98 24.19
CA PRO A 7 10.67 -22.27 23.07
C PRO A 7 11.39 -20.96 22.72
N CYS A 8 12.71 -20.99 22.71
CA CYS A 8 13.54 -19.90 22.24
C CYS A 8 13.13 -19.56 20.81
N LEU A 9 12.36 -18.48 20.64
CA LEU A 9 12.28 -17.76 19.38
C LEU A 9 13.72 -17.45 18.98
N ALA A 10 14.24 -18.15 17.97
CA ALA A 10 15.52 -17.85 17.38
C ALA A 10 15.50 -16.36 17.01
N LYS A 11 16.26 -15.53 17.75
CA LYS A 11 16.42 -14.12 17.40
C LYS A 11 17.20 -14.09 16.09
N ILE A 12 16.47 -14.01 14.98
CA ILE A 12 17.04 -13.71 13.67
C ILE A 12 17.59 -12.29 13.76
N ARG A 13 18.86 -12.16 14.16
CA ARG A 13 19.59 -10.91 14.06
C ARG A 13 20.25 -10.89 12.67
N PRO A 14 20.01 -9.87 11.84
CA PRO A 14 20.75 -9.74 10.59
C PRO A 14 22.24 -9.71 10.90
N SER A 15 23.03 -10.51 10.18
CA SER A 15 24.49 -10.50 10.35
C SER A 15 25.05 -9.12 9.94
N ARG A 16 26.23 -8.76 10.45
CA ARG A 16 26.91 -7.51 10.08
C ARG A 16 27.13 -7.38 8.57
N GLU A 17 27.32 -8.51 7.88
CA GLU A 17 27.51 -8.58 6.44
C GLU A 17 26.23 -8.19 5.69
N HIS A 18 25.05 -8.66 6.13
CA HIS A 18 23.77 -8.26 5.54
C HIS A 18 23.51 -6.76 5.73
N LEU A 19 23.85 -6.21 6.89
CA LEU A 19 23.72 -4.78 7.15
C LEU A 19 24.69 -3.96 6.29
N ALA A 20 25.93 -4.42 6.12
CA ALA A 20 26.92 -3.77 5.26
C ALA A 20 26.51 -3.83 3.78
N ALA A 21 26.02 -4.98 3.31
CA ALA A 21 25.49 -5.14 1.95
C ALA A 21 24.27 -4.24 1.71
N GLY A 22 23.32 -4.22 2.65
CA GLY A 22 22.17 -3.33 2.60
C GLY A 22 22.58 -1.85 2.54
N TRP A 23 23.53 -1.44 3.37
CA TRP A 23 24.06 -0.07 3.35
C TRP A 23 24.75 0.26 2.03
N GLY A 24 25.50 -0.66 1.44
CA GLY A 24 26.14 -0.49 0.14
C GLY A 24 25.12 -0.34 -1.00
N LEU A 25 24.07 -1.18 -1.02
CA LEU A 25 23.00 -1.11 -2.02
C LEU A 25 22.20 0.19 -1.94
N GLN A 26 22.11 0.82 -0.76
CA GLN A 26 21.48 2.12 -0.57
C GLN A 26 22.28 3.28 -1.17
N GLN A 27 23.58 3.10 -1.43
CA GLN A 27 24.41 4.13 -2.07
C GLN A 27 24.20 4.19 -3.60
N LEU A 28 23.57 3.18 -4.18
CA LEU A 28 23.34 3.09 -5.62
C LEU A 28 21.99 3.71 -6.00
N ASP A 29 22.00 4.54 -7.03
CA ASP A 29 20.76 5.07 -7.63
C ASP A 29 20.22 4.06 -8.65
N TRP A 30 19.30 3.20 -8.20
CA TRP A 30 18.65 2.16 -9.03
C TRP A 30 17.63 2.70 -10.04
N SER A 31 17.31 3.98 -9.92
CA SER A 31 16.36 4.67 -10.78
C SER A 31 16.87 6.08 -11.05
N GLN A 32 16.52 6.62 -12.21
CA GLN A 32 16.96 7.92 -12.68
C GLN A 32 15.77 8.78 -13.07
N PRO A 33 15.85 10.12 -12.88
CA PRO A 33 14.79 11.03 -13.28
C PRO A 33 14.54 10.94 -14.80
N VAL A 34 13.28 11.11 -15.19
CA VAL A 34 12.85 11.14 -16.59
C VAL A 34 11.84 12.27 -16.79
N GLY A 35 12.00 12.99 -17.90
CA GLY A 35 11.17 14.14 -18.22
C GLY A 35 11.34 15.30 -17.24
N SER A 36 10.53 16.33 -17.41
CA SER A 36 10.48 17.46 -16.48
C SER A 36 9.57 17.12 -15.28
N PRO A 37 9.82 17.69 -14.09
CA PRO A 37 8.88 17.58 -12.97
C PRO A 37 7.48 18.07 -13.35
N VAL A 38 6.45 17.33 -12.94
CA VAL A 38 5.05 17.73 -13.06
C VAL A 38 4.65 18.57 -11.85
N SER A 39 3.90 19.66 -12.06
CA SER A 39 3.32 20.41 -10.94
C SER A 39 2.06 19.70 -10.44
N VAL A 40 1.94 19.53 -9.12
CA VAL A 40 0.89 18.72 -8.49
C VAL A 40 0.18 19.50 -7.39
N SER A 41 -1.12 19.30 -7.24
CA SER A 41 -1.90 19.73 -6.05
C SER A 41 -2.71 18.57 -5.52
N LEU A 42 -2.39 18.14 -4.29
CA LEU A 42 -3.11 17.07 -3.60
C LEU A 42 -4.15 17.71 -2.66
N LEU A 43 -5.43 17.52 -2.96
CA LEU A 43 -6.53 18.16 -2.26
C LEU A 43 -6.94 17.34 -1.03
N GLN A 44 -7.19 18.03 0.07
CA GLN A 44 -7.62 17.44 1.34
C GLN A 44 -8.93 18.10 1.76
N GLY A 45 -10.04 17.40 1.55
CA GLY A 45 -11.38 17.92 1.80
C GLY A 45 -11.75 18.04 3.28
N ASN A 46 -11.12 17.23 4.13
CA ASN A 46 -11.41 17.11 5.56
C ASN A 46 -12.90 16.85 5.85
N VAL A 47 -13.52 15.98 5.06
CA VAL A 47 -14.94 15.62 5.21
C VAL A 47 -15.07 14.58 6.33
N PRO A 48 -15.78 14.89 7.44
CA PRO A 48 -16.02 13.94 8.51
C PRO A 48 -16.79 12.70 8.03
N GLN A 49 -16.48 11.53 8.61
CA GLN A 49 -17.04 10.26 8.15
C GLN A 49 -18.58 10.18 8.33
N ASP A 50 -19.11 10.78 9.39
CA ASP A 50 -20.55 10.88 9.71
C ASP A 50 -21.32 11.79 8.73
N LYS A 51 -20.61 12.71 8.07
CA LYS A 51 -21.18 13.60 7.04
C LYS A 51 -21.02 13.07 5.62
N LYS A 52 -20.02 12.23 5.37
CA LYS A 52 -19.57 11.85 4.03
C LYS A 52 -20.69 11.29 3.16
N TRP A 53 -21.63 10.53 3.74
CA TRP A 53 -22.71 9.84 3.02
C TRP A 53 -24.08 10.49 3.19
N ARG A 54 -24.14 11.68 3.80
CA ARG A 54 -25.40 12.39 3.99
C ARG A 54 -25.79 13.14 2.73
N ALA A 55 -26.99 12.86 2.22
CA ALA A 55 -27.51 13.46 0.99
C ALA A 55 -27.52 15.00 1.03
N ASP A 56 -27.75 15.60 2.20
CA ASP A 56 -27.78 17.05 2.40
C ASP A 56 -26.39 17.70 2.46
N GLU A 57 -25.32 16.92 2.63
CA GLU A 57 -23.93 17.40 2.64
C GLU A 57 -23.25 17.24 1.28
N THR A 58 -23.77 16.35 0.42
CA THR A 58 -23.18 15.98 -0.87
C THR A 58 -22.85 17.19 -1.76
N GLU A 59 -23.79 18.11 -1.95
CA GLU A 59 -23.55 19.29 -2.80
C GLU A 59 -22.44 20.19 -2.22
N ASN A 60 -22.44 20.40 -0.90
CA ASN A 60 -21.41 21.16 -0.21
C ASN A 60 -20.03 20.51 -0.38
N ILE A 61 -19.95 19.19 -0.27
CA ILE A 61 -18.70 18.44 -0.48
C ILE A 61 -18.16 18.67 -1.90
N LEU A 62 -19.01 18.51 -2.92
CA LEU A 62 -18.60 18.71 -4.31
C LEU A 62 -18.15 20.15 -4.58
N ARG A 63 -18.90 21.15 -4.09
CA ARG A 63 -18.54 22.57 -4.23
C ARG A 63 -17.22 22.92 -3.54
N ASN A 64 -16.98 22.36 -2.36
CA ASN A 64 -15.71 22.53 -1.64
C ASN A 64 -14.51 22.00 -2.45
N TYR A 65 -14.65 20.82 -3.07
CA TYR A 65 -13.60 20.27 -3.93
C TYR A 65 -13.38 21.11 -5.19
N VAL A 66 -14.44 21.60 -5.83
CA VAL A 66 -14.31 22.52 -6.97
C VAL A 66 -13.58 23.81 -6.56
N GLN A 67 -13.88 24.36 -5.39
CA GLN A 67 -13.19 25.56 -4.89
C GLN A 67 -11.69 25.30 -4.67
N LEU A 68 -11.34 24.18 -4.03
CA LEU A 68 -9.94 23.76 -3.83
C LEU A 68 -9.23 23.54 -5.19
N ALA A 69 -9.90 22.88 -6.13
CA ALA A 69 -9.36 22.64 -7.47
C ALA A 69 -9.17 23.96 -8.26
N ARG A 70 -10.13 24.89 -8.24
CA ARG A 70 -10.02 26.21 -8.88
C ARG A 70 -8.84 27.02 -8.35
N SER A 71 -8.55 26.91 -7.06
CA SER A 71 -7.41 27.56 -6.40
C SER A 71 -6.06 26.90 -6.72
N SER A 72 -6.07 25.67 -7.24
CA SER A 72 -4.88 24.92 -7.61
C SER A 72 -4.51 25.21 -9.06
N LYS A 73 -3.32 25.78 -9.29
CA LYS A 73 -2.81 26.12 -10.63
C LYS A 73 -1.69 25.15 -11.04
N THR A 74 -2.03 23.87 -11.18
CA THR A 74 -1.07 22.78 -11.42
C THR A 74 -1.56 21.80 -12.47
N GLN A 75 -0.61 21.13 -13.14
CA GLN A 75 -0.87 20.18 -14.22
C GLN A 75 -1.55 18.88 -13.76
N LEU A 76 -1.33 18.45 -12.52
CA LEU A 76 -2.04 17.32 -11.94
C LEU A 76 -2.73 17.75 -10.65
N ILE A 77 -4.06 17.66 -10.60
CA ILE A 77 -4.83 17.86 -9.38
C ILE A 77 -5.41 16.52 -8.93
N VAL A 78 -5.27 16.22 -7.65
CA VAL A 78 -5.63 14.92 -7.08
C VAL A 78 -6.64 15.12 -5.96
N LEU A 79 -7.84 14.59 -6.13
CA LEU A 79 -8.85 14.49 -5.07
C LEU A 79 -8.78 13.07 -4.46
N PRO A 80 -9.01 12.92 -3.15
CA PRO A 80 -8.79 11.67 -2.43
C PRO A 80 -9.85 10.61 -2.75
N GLU A 81 -9.74 9.45 -2.08
CA GLU A 81 -10.70 8.35 -2.19
C GLU A 81 -12.13 8.80 -1.85
N THR A 82 -13.07 8.45 -2.75
CA THR A 82 -14.49 8.77 -2.60
C THR A 82 -14.69 10.27 -2.32
N ALA A 83 -14.07 11.12 -3.12
CA ALA A 83 -14.25 12.57 -3.05
C ALA A 83 -15.66 12.98 -3.51
N ALA A 84 -16.25 12.22 -4.44
CA ALA A 84 -17.66 12.27 -4.78
C ALA A 84 -18.40 11.11 -4.06
N PRO A 85 -19.21 11.39 -3.02
CA PRO A 85 -19.88 10.36 -2.23
C PRO A 85 -21.18 9.87 -2.88
N MET A 86 -21.09 9.47 -4.15
CA MET A 86 -22.19 8.95 -4.98
C MET A 86 -21.62 8.11 -6.11
N PHE A 87 -22.45 7.33 -6.81
CA PHE A 87 -21.94 6.58 -7.95
C PHE A 87 -21.56 7.51 -9.11
N PHE A 88 -20.57 7.08 -9.89
CA PHE A 88 -20.02 7.87 -11.00
C PHE A 88 -21.09 8.35 -12.00
N ASN A 89 -22.11 7.52 -12.27
CA ASN A 89 -23.23 7.82 -13.15
C ASN A 89 -24.25 8.81 -12.55
N GLU A 90 -24.17 9.09 -11.25
CA GLU A 90 -25.04 10.02 -10.52
C GLU A 90 -24.36 11.39 -10.32
N ILE A 91 -23.08 11.52 -10.69
CA ILE A 91 -22.34 12.77 -10.59
C ILE A 91 -23.08 13.87 -11.38
N PRO A 92 -23.42 15.00 -10.73
CA PRO A 92 -24.02 16.13 -11.42
C PRO A 92 -23.13 16.63 -12.56
N ALA A 93 -23.73 16.90 -13.72
CA ALA A 93 -23.01 17.38 -14.90
C ALA A 93 -22.11 18.59 -14.59
N TRP A 94 -22.61 19.55 -13.80
CA TRP A 94 -21.87 20.74 -13.40
C TRP A 94 -20.54 20.42 -12.71
N PHE A 95 -20.47 19.35 -11.91
CA PHE A 95 -19.24 19.00 -11.19
C PHE A 95 -18.19 18.49 -12.17
N GLY A 96 -18.58 17.58 -13.08
CA GLY A 96 -17.70 17.09 -14.13
C GLY A 96 -17.22 18.20 -15.08
N GLU A 97 -18.12 19.09 -15.49
CA GLU A 97 -17.82 20.24 -16.36
C GLU A 97 -16.85 21.23 -15.71
N GLU A 98 -17.05 21.54 -14.42
CA GLU A 98 -16.13 22.40 -13.67
C GLU A 98 -14.74 21.77 -13.54
N LEU A 99 -14.66 20.47 -13.18
CA LEU A 99 -13.37 19.78 -13.11
C LEU A 99 -12.66 19.72 -14.47
N ALA A 100 -13.39 19.44 -15.56
CA ALA A 100 -12.84 19.45 -16.91
C ALA A 100 -12.31 20.83 -17.28
N THR A 101 -13.07 21.89 -17.00
CA THR A 101 -12.68 23.27 -17.28
C THR A 101 -11.40 23.64 -16.53
N ILE A 102 -11.32 23.32 -15.24
CA ILE A 102 -10.12 23.56 -14.41
C ILE A 102 -8.91 22.81 -14.96
N ALA A 103 -9.11 21.54 -15.35
CA ALA A 103 -8.04 20.71 -15.92
C ALA A 103 -7.46 21.35 -17.19
N LEU A 104 -8.34 21.75 -18.12
CA LEU A 104 -7.98 22.36 -19.39
C LEU A 104 -7.31 23.74 -19.22
N GLU A 105 -7.83 24.58 -18.32
CA GLU A 105 -7.21 25.88 -17.97
C GLU A 105 -5.78 25.73 -17.46
N ASN A 106 -5.50 24.65 -16.71
CA ASN A 106 -4.18 24.35 -16.18
C ASN A 106 -3.29 23.56 -17.17
N GLY A 107 -3.80 23.23 -18.37
CA GLY A 107 -3.10 22.39 -19.34
C GLY A 107 -2.79 20.99 -18.81
N GLY A 108 -3.69 20.43 -18.01
CA GLY A 108 -3.45 19.25 -17.18
C GLY A 108 -4.66 18.35 -17.00
N ASP A 109 -4.60 17.53 -15.95
CA ASP A 109 -5.60 16.52 -15.64
C ASP A 109 -5.97 16.54 -14.15
N ILE A 110 -7.21 16.18 -13.86
CA ILE A 110 -7.71 15.95 -12.50
C ILE A 110 -8.01 14.46 -12.34
N ILE A 111 -7.57 13.86 -11.24
CA ILE A 111 -7.96 12.52 -10.83
C ILE A 111 -8.71 12.58 -9.50
N PHE A 112 -9.78 11.80 -9.37
CA PHE A 112 -10.60 11.76 -8.16
C PHE A 112 -11.13 10.37 -7.87
N GLY A 113 -11.25 10.02 -6.58
CA GLY A 113 -11.87 8.78 -6.13
C GLY A 113 -13.39 8.85 -6.14
N VAL A 114 -14.04 7.79 -6.64
CA VAL A 114 -15.50 7.71 -6.82
C VAL A 114 -15.96 6.24 -6.88
N PRO A 115 -17.08 5.89 -6.22
CA PRO A 115 -17.78 4.63 -6.47
C PRO A 115 -18.26 4.52 -7.92
N GLU A 116 -18.00 3.41 -8.60
CA GLU A 116 -18.44 3.18 -9.96
C GLU A 116 -19.43 2.01 -10.01
N GLN A 117 -20.48 2.13 -10.81
CA GLN A 117 -21.49 1.10 -11.00
C GLN A 117 -21.57 0.72 -12.49
N ILE A 118 -21.42 -0.57 -12.82
CA ILE A 118 -21.55 -1.07 -14.19
C ILE A 118 -22.46 -2.31 -14.28
N PRO A 119 -23.10 -2.56 -15.44
CA PRO A 119 -23.84 -3.81 -15.67
C PRO A 119 -22.93 -5.05 -15.55
N GLY A 120 -23.41 -6.08 -14.88
CA GLY A 120 -22.76 -7.40 -14.77
C GLY A 120 -23.35 -8.44 -15.74
N GLU A 121 -22.64 -9.56 -15.93
CA GLU A 121 -22.97 -10.59 -16.93
C GLU A 121 -24.32 -11.30 -16.72
N ALA A 122 -24.84 -11.37 -15.48
CA ALA A 122 -26.04 -12.14 -15.12
C ALA A 122 -27.17 -11.28 -14.53
N SER A 123 -27.49 -10.13 -15.15
CA SER A 123 -28.47 -9.13 -14.66
C SER A 123 -28.14 -8.45 -13.32
N GLY A 124 -26.97 -8.78 -12.75
CA GLY A 124 -26.43 -8.13 -11.57
C GLY A 124 -25.77 -6.79 -11.90
N THR A 125 -25.40 -6.07 -10.86
CA THR A 125 -24.61 -4.85 -10.95
C THR A 125 -23.27 -5.08 -10.27
N LEU A 126 -22.17 -4.71 -10.94
CA LEU A 126 -20.85 -4.64 -10.31
C LEU A 126 -20.58 -3.23 -9.81
N GLN A 127 -20.15 -3.12 -8.55
CA GLN A 127 -19.76 -1.86 -7.94
C GLN A 127 -18.24 -1.88 -7.72
N PHE A 128 -17.55 -0.78 -8.00
CA PHE A 128 -16.10 -0.68 -7.76
C PHE A 128 -15.77 0.59 -6.98
N ASN A 129 -14.74 0.54 -6.16
CA ASN A 129 -14.07 1.73 -5.65
C ASN A 129 -13.05 2.15 -6.71
N SER A 130 -13.28 3.28 -7.39
CA SER A 130 -12.53 3.65 -8.59
C SER A 130 -11.82 4.99 -8.42
N ALA A 131 -10.72 5.16 -9.13
CA ALA A 131 -10.10 6.45 -9.43
C ALA A 131 -10.38 6.77 -10.90
N VAL A 132 -10.90 7.97 -11.18
CA VAL A 132 -11.24 8.41 -12.55
C VAL A 132 -10.52 9.71 -12.85
N SER A 133 -9.96 9.82 -14.07
CA SER A 133 -9.39 11.08 -14.55
C SER A 133 -10.30 11.86 -15.49
N ILE A 134 -10.12 13.18 -15.53
CA ILE A 134 -10.77 14.09 -16.46
C ILE A 134 -9.79 15.22 -16.79
N GLY A 135 -9.71 15.62 -18.06
CA GLY A 135 -8.84 16.73 -18.45
C GLY A 135 -8.36 16.69 -19.89
N ASN A 136 -7.09 17.05 -20.06
CA ASN A 136 -6.44 17.22 -21.36
C ASN A 136 -6.30 15.92 -22.16
N VAL A 137 -6.27 14.77 -21.49
CA VAL A 137 -6.25 13.45 -22.14
C VAL A 137 -7.58 12.72 -21.95
N PRO A 138 -7.90 11.70 -22.79
CA PRO A 138 -9.08 10.87 -22.59
C PRO A 138 -9.16 10.31 -21.17
N SER A 139 -10.38 10.28 -20.62
CA SER A 139 -10.65 9.79 -19.27
C SER A 139 -10.17 8.35 -19.11
N GLN A 140 -9.42 8.09 -18.04
CA GLN A 140 -8.88 6.79 -17.68
C GLN A 140 -9.38 6.42 -16.29
N ARG A 141 -9.33 5.12 -15.99
CA ARG A 141 -9.89 4.58 -14.75
C ARG A 141 -8.96 3.53 -14.17
N TYR A 142 -8.91 3.50 -12.84
CA TYR A 142 -8.36 2.42 -12.06
C TYR A 142 -9.43 1.94 -11.08
N ARG A 143 -9.62 0.64 -10.95
CA ARG A 143 -10.54 0.00 -10.00
C ARG A 143 -9.72 -0.69 -8.92
N LYS A 144 -10.04 -0.44 -7.66
CA LYS A 144 -9.41 -1.06 -6.50
C LYS A 144 -9.43 -2.58 -6.62
N GLN A 145 -8.26 -3.19 -6.58
CA GLN A 145 -8.02 -4.62 -6.67
C GLN A 145 -8.12 -5.28 -5.28
N HIS A 146 -7.44 -4.74 -4.27
CA HIS A 146 -7.45 -5.31 -2.93
C HIS A 146 -8.50 -4.63 -2.04
N LEU A 147 -9.55 -5.38 -1.73
CA LEU A 147 -10.67 -4.88 -0.93
C LEU A 147 -10.42 -5.09 0.57
N VAL A 148 -10.92 -4.16 1.39
CA VAL A 148 -10.89 -4.27 2.84
C VAL A 148 -11.96 -5.25 3.32
N PRO A 149 -11.59 -6.34 4.04
CA PRO A 149 -12.57 -7.25 4.63
C PRO A 149 -13.52 -6.53 5.60
N PHE A 150 -14.80 -6.87 5.54
CA PHE A 150 -15.90 -6.31 6.33
C PHE A 150 -16.22 -4.84 6.08
N GLY A 151 -15.34 -4.08 5.41
CA GLY A 151 -15.58 -2.70 5.00
C GLY A 151 -16.07 -2.57 3.56
N GLU A 152 -15.48 -3.33 2.64
CA GLU A 152 -15.78 -3.26 1.20
C GLU A 152 -16.33 -4.56 0.62
N PHE A 153 -16.10 -5.68 1.30
CA PHE A 153 -16.73 -6.97 1.01
C PHE A 153 -16.92 -7.79 2.28
N ILE A 154 -17.83 -8.77 2.24
CA ILE A 154 -18.09 -9.68 3.36
C ILE A 154 -17.42 -11.03 3.08
N PRO A 155 -16.33 -11.40 3.78
CA PRO A 155 -15.76 -12.74 3.65
C PRO A 155 -16.75 -13.77 4.20
N PHE A 156 -16.84 -14.95 3.56
CA PHE A 156 -17.74 -16.05 3.96
C PHE A 156 -19.16 -15.55 4.29
N VAL A 157 -19.84 -14.97 3.28
CA VAL A 157 -21.16 -14.34 3.40
C VAL A 157 -22.18 -15.20 4.17
N THR A 158 -22.12 -16.52 4.03
CA THR A 158 -23.00 -17.47 4.74
C THR A 158 -22.85 -17.47 6.26
N LEU A 159 -21.70 -17.04 6.80
CA LEU A 159 -21.41 -17.01 8.24
C LEU A 159 -21.46 -15.59 8.83
N PHE A 160 -21.18 -14.56 8.02
CA PHE A 160 -20.94 -13.19 8.49
C PHE A 160 -21.84 -12.12 7.89
N SER A 161 -22.93 -12.49 7.23
CA SER A 161 -23.92 -11.55 6.65
C SER A 161 -24.53 -10.55 7.65
N TRP A 162 -24.47 -10.85 8.96
CA TRP A 162 -24.99 -9.98 10.03
C TRP A 162 -24.06 -8.81 10.40
N ILE A 163 -22.76 -8.86 10.06
CA ILE A 163 -21.78 -7.85 10.48
C ILE A 163 -22.01 -6.47 9.84
N PRO A 164 -22.30 -6.35 8.53
CA PRO A 164 -22.54 -5.04 7.90
C PRO A 164 -23.80 -4.34 8.42
N GLU A 165 -24.83 -5.10 8.80
CA GLU A 165 -26.06 -4.55 9.39
C GLU A 165 -25.80 -3.93 10.77
N VAL A 166 -24.87 -4.51 11.54
CA VAL A 166 -24.42 -3.98 12.82
C VAL A 166 -23.50 -2.76 12.66
N LEU A 167 -22.65 -2.75 11.63
CA LEU A 167 -21.65 -1.68 11.40
C LEU A 167 -22.18 -0.52 10.54
N GLN A 168 -23.38 -0.63 9.96
CA GLN A 168 -24.02 0.38 9.12
C GLN A 168 -23.10 0.93 8.02
N ILE A 169 -22.32 0.08 7.36
CA ILE A 169 -21.36 0.50 6.33
C ILE A 169 -22.11 0.63 5.00
N PRO A 170 -22.38 1.85 4.49
CA PRO A 170 -22.95 1.99 3.15
C PRO A 170 -21.95 1.45 2.13
N MET A 171 -22.42 0.59 1.22
CA MET A 171 -21.64 -0.02 0.12
C MET A 171 -20.57 -1.06 0.52
N ALA A 172 -20.95 -2.05 1.34
CA ALA A 172 -20.09 -3.18 1.71
C ALA A 172 -20.02 -4.32 0.67
N ASN A 173 -20.33 -4.07 -0.61
CA ASN A 173 -20.38 -5.09 -1.66
C ASN A 173 -19.67 -4.65 -2.96
N PHE A 174 -18.47 -4.10 -2.81
CA PHE A 174 -17.60 -3.81 -3.94
C PHE A 174 -17.05 -5.09 -4.57
N SER A 175 -16.87 -5.05 -5.87
CA SER A 175 -16.18 -6.03 -6.70
C SER A 175 -14.71 -5.64 -6.81
N ALA A 176 -13.82 -6.64 -6.85
CA ALA A 176 -12.40 -6.42 -7.04
C ALA A 176 -12.09 -6.07 -8.49
N GLY A 177 -11.26 -5.06 -8.70
CA GLY A 177 -10.69 -4.71 -10.00
C GLY A 177 -9.86 -5.85 -10.60
N ALA A 178 -9.73 -5.85 -11.92
CA ALA A 178 -8.94 -6.86 -12.62
C ALA A 178 -7.45 -6.79 -12.22
N SER A 179 -6.78 -7.94 -12.21
CA SER A 179 -5.33 -7.98 -12.03
C SER A 179 -4.61 -7.44 -13.27
N GLY A 180 -3.53 -6.68 -13.05
CA GLY A 180 -2.72 -6.15 -14.16
C GLY A 180 -3.36 -5.00 -14.94
N GLN A 181 -4.23 -4.21 -14.29
CA GLN A 181 -4.71 -2.94 -14.86
C GLN A 181 -3.52 -2.05 -15.30
N PRO A 182 -3.63 -1.37 -16.46
CA PRO A 182 -2.57 -0.51 -16.94
C PRO A 182 -2.40 0.71 -16.03
N VAL A 183 -1.18 1.25 -16.00
CA VAL A 183 -0.90 2.56 -15.38
C VAL A 183 -1.66 3.67 -16.11
N MET A 184 -2.11 4.68 -15.37
CA MET A 184 -2.80 5.83 -15.96
C MET A 184 -1.80 6.77 -16.62
N GLN A 185 -2.09 7.22 -17.84
CA GLN A 185 -1.26 8.15 -18.60
C GLN A 185 -1.88 9.54 -18.55
N ILE A 186 -1.61 10.31 -17.50
CA ILE A 186 -2.21 11.62 -17.24
C ILE A 186 -1.14 12.64 -16.85
N ALA A 187 -1.34 13.91 -17.16
CA ALA A 187 -0.43 15.03 -16.90
C ALA A 187 1.02 14.75 -17.38
N GLY A 188 1.15 14.05 -18.52
CA GLY A 188 2.45 13.65 -19.08
C GLY A 188 3.22 12.59 -18.28
N GLN A 189 2.57 11.92 -17.32
CA GLN A 189 3.15 10.91 -16.44
C GLN A 189 2.46 9.56 -16.61
N ARG A 190 3.19 8.47 -16.32
CA ARG A 190 2.63 7.13 -16.15
C ARG A 190 2.44 6.89 -14.65
N ILE A 191 1.21 6.87 -14.17
CA ILE A 191 0.90 6.85 -12.74
C ILE A 191 0.38 5.47 -12.37
N ALA A 192 1.11 4.78 -11.50
CA ALA A 192 0.60 3.59 -10.82
C ALA A 192 -0.29 4.06 -9.66
N VAL A 193 -1.60 3.88 -9.85
CA VAL A 193 -2.60 4.20 -8.84
C VAL A 193 -2.81 2.99 -7.94
N ASN A 194 -2.90 3.25 -6.64
CA ASN A 194 -3.48 2.35 -5.67
C ASN A 194 -4.42 3.14 -4.75
N ILE A 195 -5.38 2.47 -4.13
CA ILE A 195 -6.45 3.09 -3.34
C ILE A 195 -6.38 2.56 -1.91
N CYS A 196 -6.21 3.47 -0.96
CA CYS A 196 -6.32 3.19 0.47
C CYS A 196 -5.46 2.01 0.90
N PHE A 197 -6.09 0.96 1.44
CA PHE A 197 -5.44 -0.21 2.00
C PHE A 197 -4.47 -0.93 1.06
N GLU A 198 -4.62 -0.81 -0.27
CA GLU A 198 -3.67 -1.40 -1.24
C GLU A 198 -2.22 -0.97 -1.01
N ASN A 199 -2.02 0.22 -0.45
CA ASN A 199 -0.70 0.77 -0.17
C ASN A 199 0.14 -0.10 0.79
N VAL A 200 -0.50 -0.92 1.63
CA VAL A 200 0.21 -1.79 2.57
C VAL A 200 0.78 -3.06 1.90
N PHE A 201 0.27 -3.43 0.72
CA PHE A 201 0.68 -4.64 -0.02
C PHE A 201 1.75 -4.27 -1.06
N GLY A 202 3.02 -4.44 -0.69
CA GLY A 202 4.14 -4.00 -1.54
C GLY A 202 4.24 -4.81 -2.82
N GLU A 203 3.91 -6.09 -2.72
CA GLU A 203 3.99 -7.09 -3.77
C GLU A 203 3.03 -6.76 -4.91
N GLU A 204 1.86 -6.21 -4.57
CA GLU A 204 0.85 -5.80 -5.53
C GLU A 204 1.23 -4.52 -6.28
N ILE A 205 2.12 -3.71 -5.70
CA ILE A 205 2.60 -2.46 -6.27
C ILE A 205 3.79 -2.68 -7.21
N ILE A 206 4.58 -3.76 -7.04
CA ILE A 206 5.79 -4.04 -7.83
C ILE A 206 5.52 -3.92 -9.34
N ARG A 207 4.52 -4.67 -9.83
CA ARG A 207 4.24 -4.75 -11.28
C ARG A 207 3.80 -3.40 -11.85
N PRO A 208 2.76 -2.71 -11.34
CA PRO A 208 2.37 -1.41 -11.88
C PRO A 208 3.48 -0.35 -11.71
N ALA A 209 4.26 -0.39 -10.61
CA ALA A 209 5.36 0.54 -10.39
C ALA A 209 6.52 0.38 -11.40
N ALA A 210 6.73 -0.83 -11.94
CA ALA A 210 7.75 -1.10 -12.94
C ALA A 210 7.50 -0.30 -14.23
N ASP A 211 6.23 -0.09 -14.60
CA ASP A 211 5.81 0.63 -15.81
C ASP A 211 5.50 2.12 -15.53
N ALA A 212 5.40 2.52 -14.27
CA ALA A 212 5.08 3.88 -13.86
C ALA A 212 6.30 4.80 -13.78
N THR A 213 6.06 6.10 -13.94
CA THR A 213 6.98 7.19 -13.59
C THR A 213 6.71 7.76 -12.20
N LEU A 214 5.47 7.65 -11.69
CA LEU A 214 5.03 8.10 -10.36
C LEU A 214 4.11 7.06 -9.70
N LEU A 215 4.08 7.03 -8.38
CA LEU A 215 3.07 6.34 -7.59
C LEU A 215 2.03 7.34 -7.07
N LEU A 216 0.77 6.93 -7.01
CA LEU A 216 -0.32 7.71 -6.45
C LEU A 216 -1.20 6.84 -5.57
N ASN A 217 -1.38 7.26 -4.32
CA ASN A 217 -2.38 6.71 -3.43
C ASN A 217 -3.51 7.71 -3.17
N LEU A 218 -4.75 7.25 -3.38
CA LEU A 218 -5.97 7.94 -2.97
C LEU A 218 -6.52 7.28 -1.71
N SER A 219 -6.73 8.03 -0.63
CA SER A 219 -7.12 7.44 0.67
C SER A 219 -8.19 8.21 1.43
N ASN A 220 -9.04 7.50 2.16
CA ASN A 220 -9.91 8.05 3.19
C ASN A 220 -9.56 7.49 4.57
N LEU A 221 -8.70 8.21 5.31
CA LEU A 221 -8.26 7.81 6.65
C LEU A 221 -9.20 8.24 7.78
N ALA A 222 -10.40 8.74 7.46
CA ALA A 222 -11.37 9.20 8.46
C ALA A 222 -11.80 8.09 9.43
N TRP A 223 -11.80 6.84 8.97
CA TRP A 223 -12.11 5.64 9.75
C TRP A 223 -11.22 5.45 10.97
N PHE A 224 -9.96 5.91 10.91
CA PHE A 224 -9.00 5.71 11.99
C PHE A 224 -8.98 6.84 13.01
N GLY A 225 -9.68 7.95 12.74
CA GLY A 225 -9.72 9.13 13.60
C GLY A 225 -8.32 9.61 14.02
N ARG A 226 -8.25 10.33 15.14
CA ARG A 226 -7.01 10.82 15.73
C ARG A 226 -6.27 9.69 16.47
N SER A 227 -5.70 8.76 15.71
CA SER A 227 -4.87 7.65 16.19
C SER A 227 -3.48 7.67 15.57
N LEU A 228 -2.67 6.64 15.83
CA LEU A 228 -1.35 6.47 15.21
C LEU A 228 -1.42 5.95 13.77
N ALA A 229 -2.56 5.37 13.36
CA ALA A 229 -2.68 4.71 12.06
C ALA A 229 -2.42 5.66 10.87
N PRO A 230 -2.90 6.93 10.86
CA PRO A 230 -2.55 7.85 9.78
C PRO A 230 -1.05 8.16 9.67
N ALA A 231 -0.32 8.20 10.79
CA ALA A 231 1.12 8.40 10.77
C ALA A 231 1.85 7.15 10.22
N GLN A 232 1.45 5.96 10.66
CA GLN A 232 1.97 4.70 10.12
C GLN A 232 1.68 4.56 8.61
N PHE A 233 0.54 5.06 8.16
CA PHE A 233 0.19 5.03 6.74
C PHE A 233 1.14 5.89 5.89
N VAL A 234 1.61 7.02 6.40
CA VAL A 234 2.65 7.83 5.75
C VAL A 234 3.97 7.05 5.67
N GLU A 235 4.39 6.40 6.76
CA GLU A 235 5.62 5.60 6.78
C GLU A 235 5.55 4.44 5.76
N ILE A 236 4.39 3.80 5.63
CA ILE A 236 4.15 2.77 4.62
C ILE A 236 4.29 3.38 3.21
N SER A 237 3.69 4.54 2.94
CA SER A 237 3.88 5.24 1.67
C SER A 237 5.35 5.59 1.39
N GLN A 238 6.13 5.95 2.41
CA GLN A 238 7.58 6.19 2.28
C GLN A 238 8.32 4.92 1.87
N MET A 239 7.96 3.77 2.45
CA MET A 239 8.53 2.49 2.06
C MET A 239 8.21 2.14 0.60
N ARG A 240 6.94 2.29 0.17
CA ARG A 240 6.55 2.02 -1.23
C ARG A 240 7.32 2.87 -2.24
N ALA A 241 7.56 4.14 -1.90
CA ALA A 241 8.34 5.07 -2.71
C ALA A 241 9.81 4.61 -2.85
N MET A 242 10.45 4.31 -1.71
CA MET A 242 11.84 3.84 -1.64
C MET A 242 12.04 2.50 -2.36
N GLU A 243 11.15 1.55 -2.11
CA GLU A 243 11.19 0.21 -2.69
C GLU A 243 11.10 0.22 -4.20
N ASN A 244 10.36 1.16 -4.79
CA ASN A 244 10.16 1.22 -6.23
C ASN A 244 11.03 2.28 -6.91
N GLY A 245 11.74 3.13 -6.15
CA GLY A 245 12.50 4.24 -6.70
C GLY A 245 11.60 5.18 -7.50
N ARG A 246 10.46 5.57 -6.91
CA ARG A 246 9.46 6.44 -7.53
C ARG A 246 8.97 7.46 -6.52
N TYR A 247 8.71 8.68 -6.99
CA TYR A 247 7.96 9.64 -6.20
C TYR A 247 6.57 9.08 -5.90
N MET A 248 6.08 9.32 -4.69
CA MET A 248 4.78 8.90 -4.21
C MET A 248 3.96 10.11 -3.80
N LEU A 249 2.78 10.23 -4.42
CA LEU A 249 1.77 11.21 -4.09
C LEU A 249 0.73 10.54 -3.19
N LEU A 250 0.60 11.00 -1.95
CA LEU A 250 -0.39 10.51 -0.99
C LEU A 250 -1.46 11.58 -0.81
N ALA A 251 -2.64 11.39 -1.41
CA ALA A 251 -3.78 12.30 -1.27
C ALA A 251 -4.84 11.68 -0.36
N THR A 252 -5.12 12.34 0.76
CA THR A 252 -6.06 11.81 1.76
C THR A 252 -7.21 12.77 2.05
N ASN A 253 -8.36 12.24 2.51
CA ASN A 253 -9.49 13.07 2.93
C ASN A 253 -9.22 13.82 4.26
N THR A 254 -8.94 13.09 5.35
CA THR A 254 -8.72 13.64 6.70
C THR A 254 -7.35 13.27 7.29
N GLY A 255 -6.57 12.43 6.60
CA GLY A 255 -5.23 12.03 7.05
C GLY A 255 -4.16 13.05 6.66
N PRO A 256 -2.88 12.79 6.96
CA PRO A 256 -1.79 13.54 6.37
C PRO A 256 -1.76 13.33 4.86
N THR A 257 -1.71 14.42 4.10
CA THR A 257 -1.46 14.41 2.66
C THR A 257 -0.02 14.79 2.40
N ALA A 258 0.69 14.07 1.53
CA ALA A 258 2.13 14.17 1.42
C ALA A 258 2.67 13.95 -0.01
N ILE A 259 3.79 14.61 -0.30
CA ILE A 259 4.66 14.34 -1.45
C ILE A 259 5.93 13.69 -0.91
N ILE A 260 6.25 12.50 -1.41
CA ILE A 260 7.37 11.68 -0.97
C ILE A 260 8.29 11.44 -2.18
N ASP A 261 9.60 11.62 -2.00
CA ASP A 261 10.58 11.41 -3.07
C ASP A 261 10.88 9.92 -3.33
N ALA A 262 11.63 9.64 -4.40
CA ALA A 262 12.03 8.29 -4.78
C ALA A 262 12.93 7.56 -3.76
N LYS A 263 13.43 8.26 -2.74
CA LYS A 263 14.22 7.69 -1.63
C LYS A 263 13.37 7.54 -0.36
N GLY A 264 12.05 7.74 -0.45
CA GLY A 264 11.13 7.63 0.69
C GLY A 264 11.18 8.82 1.64
N ARG A 265 11.76 9.96 1.25
CA ARG A 265 11.82 11.14 2.11
C ARG A 265 10.58 12.00 1.91
N LEU A 266 10.03 12.51 3.00
CA LEU A 266 8.94 13.49 2.96
C LEU A 266 9.47 14.82 2.39
N VAL A 267 9.00 15.18 1.21
CA VAL A 267 9.33 16.45 0.55
C VAL A 267 8.44 17.56 1.10
N LYS A 268 7.15 17.29 1.21
CA LYS A 268 6.15 18.23 1.73
C LYS A 268 4.96 17.46 2.29
N GLN A 269 4.32 18.02 3.31
CA GLN A 269 3.16 17.41 3.95
C GLN A 269 2.24 18.51 4.50
N ILE A 270 0.92 18.27 4.46
CA ILE A 270 -0.06 18.96 5.31
C ILE A 270 -0.54 18.01 6.40
N ALA A 271 -0.83 18.55 7.58
CA ALA A 271 -1.33 17.76 8.70
C ALA A 271 -2.71 17.18 8.39
N GLY A 272 -3.04 16.07 9.04
CA GLY A 272 -4.41 15.55 9.00
C GLY A 272 -5.39 16.46 9.73
N PHE A 273 -6.68 16.23 9.51
CA PHE A 273 -7.79 16.96 10.13
C PHE A 273 -7.88 18.46 9.78
N GLU A 274 -7.22 18.87 8.70
CA GLU A 274 -7.25 20.23 8.17
C GLU A 274 -7.77 20.21 6.73
N ARG A 275 -8.50 21.24 6.30
CA ARG A 275 -8.91 21.37 4.90
C ARG A 275 -7.87 22.18 4.14
N GLY A 276 -7.41 21.70 2.99
CA GLY A 276 -6.42 22.43 2.20
C GLY A 276 -5.99 21.74 0.91
N ALA A 277 -4.95 22.27 0.30
CA ALA A 277 -4.31 21.73 -0.88
C ALA A 277 -2.79 21.72 -0.68
N LEU A 278 -2.16 20.57 -0.86
CA LEU A 278 -0.71 20.43 -0.86
C LEU A 278 -0.19 20.59 -2.29
N THR A 279 0.29 21.79 -2.61
CA THR A 279 0.90 22.09 -3.92
C THR A 279 2.42 21.90 -3.90
N GLY A 280 2.96 21.29 -4.96
CA GLY A 280 4.40 21.08 -5.15
C GLY A 280 4.73 20.56 -6.54
N THR A 281 5.89 19.91 -6.67
CA THR A 281 6.32 19.25 -7.92
C THR A 281 6.70 17.80 -7.66
N ALA A 282 6.47 16.93 -8.63
CA ALA A 282 6.88 15.54 -8.59
C ALA A 282 7.74 15.20 -9.80
N GLN A 283 8.93 14.65 -9.57
CA GLN A 283 9.82 14.19 -10.64
C GLN A 283 9.47 12.77 -11.04
N GLY A 284 9.20 12.53 -12.32
CA GLY A 284 9.04 11.18 -12.86
C GLY A 284 10.37 10.42 -12.85
N TYR A 285 10.34 9.12 -12.58
CA TYR A 285 11.53 8.24 -12.57
C TYR A 285 11.38 7.04 -13.49
N LYS A 286 12.51 6.49 -13.94
CA LYS A 286 12.59 5.21 -14.68
C LYS A 286 13.71 4.34 -14.13
N GLY A 287 13.62 3.04 -14.36
CA GLY A 287 14.57 2.03 -13.84
C GLY A 287 13.89 1.07 -12.89
N ARG A 288 14.61 0.03 -12.47
CA ARG A 288 14.09 -1.01 -11.57
C ARG A 288 15.03 -1.16 -10.39
N THR A 289 14.47 -1.02 -9.19
CA THR A 289 15.18 -1.36 -7.95
C THR A 289 15.31 -2.88 -7.81
N PRO A 290 16.18 -3.37 -6.91
CA PRO A 290 16.26 -4.80 -6.62
C PRO A 290 14.91 -5.37 -6.15
N TYR A 291 14.15 -4.61 -5.35
CA TYR A 291 12.81 -5.01 -4.92
C TYR A 291 11.81 -5.06 -6.09
N ASN A 292 11.81 -4.06 -6.98
CA ASN A 292 10.93 -4.08 -8.14
C ASN A 292 11.23 -5.24 -9.10
N PHE A 293 12.49 -5.70 -9.15
CA PHE A 293 12.90 -6.82 -9.97
C PHE A 293 12.65 -8.19 -9.32
N ALA A 294 13.03 -8.36 -8.06
CA ALA A 294 13.04 -9.66 -7.39
C ALA A 294 11.91 -9.86 -6.37
N GLY A 295 11.18 -8.80 -6.02
CA GLY A 295 10.19 -8.79 -4.94
C GLY A 295 10.77 -9.29 -3.62
N ASN A 296 10.02 -10.13 -2.93
CA ASN A 296 10.41 -10.70 -1.64
C ASN A 296 11.37 -11.87 -1.72
N TRP A 297 11.65 -12.39 -2.93
CA TRP A 297 12.46 -13.60 -3.10
C TRP A 297 13.81 -13.56 -2.39
N PRO A 298 14.60 -12.47 -2.43
CA PRO A 298 15.88 -12.43 -1.73
C PRO A 298 15.74 -12.67 -0.22
N ILE A 299 14.71 -12.09 0.39
CA ILE A 299 14.46 -12.25 1.84
C ILE A 299 13.94 -13.66 2.14
N LEU A 300 13.06 -14.21 1.30
CA LEU A 300 12.57 -15.58 1.48
C LEU A 300 13.71 -16.61 1.39
N VAL A 301 14.63 -16.42 0.45
CA VAL A 301 15.85 -17.26 0.32
C VAL A 301 16.74 -17.13 1.56
N LEU A 302 16.91 -15.92 2.10
CA LEU A 302 17.70 -15.70 3.32
C LEU A 302 17.05 -16.26 4.59
N LEU A 303 15.71 -16.28 4.66
CA LEU A 303 14.97 -16.83 5.79
C LEU A 303 14.91 -18.36 5.77
N PHE A 304 14.90 -18.95 4.58
CA PHE A 304 14.86 -20.40 4.38
C PHE A 304 16.03 -20.86 3.50
N PRO A 305 17.29 -20.62 3.91
CA PRO A 305 18.46 -21.04 3.13
C PRO A 305 18.47 -22.56 2.91
N ASP A 306 17.88 -23.28 3.86
CA ASP A 306 17.75 -24.73 3.91
C ASP A 306 16.61 -25.30 3.03
N GLY A 307 15.61 -24.47 2.71
CA GLY A 307 14.38 -24.87 2.02
C GLY A 307 14.55 -25.24 0.53
N LEU A 308 15.74 -25.02 -0.04
CA LEU A 308 16.08 -25.38 -1.42
C LEU A 308 17.25 -26.37 -1.54
N GLY A 309 17.84 -26.86 -0.44
CA GLY A 309 18.90 -27.87 -0.55
C GLY A 309 19.88 -28.03 0.62
N GLY A 310 19.50 -27.76 1.86
CA GLY A 310 20.41 -28.01 2.97
C GLY A 310 19.64 -28.27 4.25
N TYR A 311 19.66 -29.50 4.76
CA TYR A 311 19.48 -29.65 6.20
C TYR A 311 20.72 -28.99 6.82
N SER A 312 20.59 -27.78 7.39
CA SER A 312 21.67 -27.27 8.22
C SER A 312 21.75 -28.15 9.46
N HIS A 313 22.80 -28.97 9.51
CA HIS A 313 23.07 -29.96 10.55
C HIS A 313 23.52 -29.32 11.88
N ASN A 314 22.92 -28.21 12.31
CA ASN A 314 23.16 -27.68 13.66
C ASN A 314 22.22 -28.35 14.68
N ALA A 315 22.20 -29.68 14.70
CA ALA A 315 21.62 -30.42 15.82
C ALA A 315 22.70 -30.52 16.91
N ALA A 316 22.58 -29.73 17.98
CA ALA A 316 23.40 -29.94 19.16
C ALA A 316 22.71 -30.96 20.08
N LEU A 317 23.36 -32.09 20.33
CA LEU A 317 22.91 -33.05 21.34
C LEU A 317 23.37 -32.56 22.72
N PHE A 318 22.42 -32.38 23.62
CA PHE A 318 22.69 -31.94 24.99
C PHE A 318 22.48 -33.10 25.96
N ARG A 319 23.47 -33.36 26.82
CA ARG A 319 23.29 -34.26 27.97
C ARG A 319 22.97 -33.41 29.19
N ILE A 320 21.82 -33.67 29.81
CA ILE A 320 21.33 -33.02 31.02
C ILE A 320 21.23 -34.04 32.16
N ASP A 321 21.47 -33.60 33.39
CA ASP A 321 21.31 -34.45 34.59
C ASP A 321 19.83 -34.60 34.98
N GLU A 322 19.55 -35.47 35.96
CA GLU A 322 18.20 -35.71 36.49
C GLU A 322 17.55 -34.47 37.13
N ARG A 323 18.31 -33.38 37.33
CA ARG A 323 17.84 -32.10 37.84
C ARG A 323 17.74 -31.03 36.73
N GLY A 324 17.93 -31.41 35.47
CA GLY A 324 17.81 -30.55 34.30
C GLY A 324 19.02 -29.64 34.04
N LYS A 325 20.15 -29.86 34.71
CA LYS A 325 21.36 -29.05 34.51
C LYS A 325 22.18 -29.59 33.35
N LEU A 326 22.64 -28.69 32.47
CA LEU A 326 23.47 -29.05 31.32
C LEU A 326 24.80 -29.64 31.79
N ILE A 327 25.05 -30.90 31.44
CA ILE A 327 26.30 -31.62 31.74
C ILE A 327 27.30 -31.39 30.59
N LYS A 328 26.86 -31.53 29.34
CA LYS A 328 27.74 -31.42 28.15
C LYS A 328 26.95 -31.14 26.87
N ALA A 329 27.53 -30.35 25.96
CA ALA A 329 27.01 -30.09 24.62
C ALA A 329 27.93 -30.73 23.58
N TYR A 330 27.35 -31.38 22.58
CA TYR A 330 28.07 -32.02 21.48
C TYR A 330 27.74 -31.32 20.17
N ASP A 331 28.80 -30.93 19.45
CA ASP A 331 28.71 -30.39 18.10
C ASP A 331 28.74 -31.57 17.12
N VAL A 332 27.63 -31.81 16.44
CA VAL A 332 27.41 -33.03 15.63
C VAL A 332 28.13 -32.94 14.28
N ASP A 333 28.66 -31.78 13.90
CA ASP A 333 29.25 -31.59 12.57
C ASP A 333 30.70 -32.08 12.42
N ARG A 334 31.40 -32.47 13.49
CA ARG A 334 32.81 -32.92 13.36
C ARG A 334 33.32 -34.06 14.22
N ALA A 335 32.51 -34.66 15.10
CA ALA A 335 32.98 -35.85 15.79
C ALA A 335 31.83 -36.77 16.18
N ASP A 336 32.01 -38.02 15.81
CA ASP A 336 31.48 -39.18 16.51
C ASP A 336 30.07 -39.68 16.17
N LEU A 337 29.80 -39.92 14.88
CA LEU A 337 28.89 -41.02 14.51
C LEU A 337 29.33 -42.36 15.17
N ALA A 338 30.64 -42.56 15.37
CA ALA A 338 31.19 -43.71 16.09
C ALA A 338 30.86 -43.74 17.60
N LEU A 339 30.71 -42.59 18.27
CA LEU A 339 30.33 -42.54 19.70
C LEU A 339 28.83 -42.68 19.87
N ALA A 340 28.02 -42.16 18.94
CA ALA A 340 26.58 -42.39 18.91
C ALA A 340 26.28 -43.89 18.74
N ASP A 341 26.98 -44.58 17.83
CA ASP A 341 26.83 -46.02 17.60
C ASP A 341 27.36 -46.87 18.78
N TYR A 342 28.46 -46.44 19.42
CA TYR A 342 29.00 -47.07 20.64
C TYR A 342 28.06 -46.95 21.84
N LEU A 343 27.38 -45.80 21.98
CA LEU A 343 26.44 -45.57 23.09
C LEU A 343 25.09 -46.26 22.87
N TYR A 344 24.66 -46.42 21.61
CA TYR A 344 23.39 -47.09 21.28
C TYR A 344 23.49 -48.63 21.40
N ASN A 345 24.63 -49.22 21.03
CA ASN A 345 24.82 -50.68 21.09
C ASN A 345 25.21 -51.24 22.47
N LYS A 346 25.37 -50.38 23.49
CA LYS A 346 25.76 -50.79 24.85
C LYS A 346 24.61 -50.76 25.87
N SER A 347 23.38 -50.53 25.41
CA SER A 347 22.18 -50.40 26.24
C SER A 347 21.12 -51.49 26.05
N GLU A 348 21.48 -52.64 25.49
CA GLU A 348 20.71 -53.88 25.71
C GLU A 348 21.53 -54.84 26.58
N PRO A 349 20.90 -55.54 27.54
CA PRO A 349 21.57 -56.24 28.65
C PRO A 349 22.45 -57.42 28.24
#